data_AF-A0A1C3CV77-F1
#
_entry.id   AF-A0A1C3CV77-F1
#
_cell.length_a   1.000
_cell.length_b   1.000
_cell.length_c   1.000
_cell.angle_alpha   90.00
_cell.angle_beta   90.00
_cell.angle_gamma   90.00
#
_symmetry.space_group_name_H-M   'P 1'
#
loop_
_entity.id
_entity.type
_entity.pdbx_description
1 polymer ?
#
loop_
_entity_poly.entity_id
_entity_poly.type
_entity_poly.pdbx_seq_one_letter_code
_entity_poly.pdbx_strand_id
1 'polypeptide(L)'
;MKKTYLTVLLMLCTSNVIAADDKKATKNQVSNVPVQVSNTNSFRVTTRPEIVGLWGMEIPNNRKCIEYYNFKSNNDVVIKSGSEWSSGIYDYQPAPDPDVQIPALVLQVKYDNNEKDCSGSQADQTGEISQYFVKWASPSTINFCSNEKAEQCFATLRRILP
;
A
#
# COMPACT_ATOMS: atom_id res chain seq x y z
N MET A 1 -32.37 35.89 -7.90
CA MET A 1 -33.42 34.86 -7.75
C MET A 1 -33.85 34.38 -9.13
N LYS A 2 -33.53 33.14 -9.50
CA LYS A 2 -34.19 32.39 -10.59
C LYS A 2 -33.96 30.91 -10.27
N LYS A 3 -35.01 30.26 -9.76
CA LYS A 3 -35.02 28.85 -9.37
C LYS A 3 -35.50 28.05 -10.57
N THR A 4 -34.62 27.31 -11.22
CA THR A 4 -34.98 26.32 -12.23
C THR A 4 -34.92 24.94 -11.58
N TYR A 5 -36.10 24.41 -11.27
CA TYR A 5 -36.30 23.06 -10.78
C TYR A 5 -36.22 22.10 -11.98
N LEU A 6 -35.24 21.19 -11.98
CA LEU A 6 -35.17 20.10 -12.93
C LEU A 6 -35.61 18.81 -12.22
N THR A 7 -36.82 18.37 -12.55
CA THR A 7 -37.48 17.16 -12.09
C THR A 7 -36.70 15.90 -12.47
N VAL A 8 -36.39 15.09 -11.46
CA VAL A 8 -35.84 13.73 -11.58
C VAL A 8 -36.95 12.79 -12.05
N LEU A 9 -36.76 12.11 -13.19
CA LEU A 9 -37.64 11.06 -13.68
C LEU A 9 -36.97 9.70 -13.42
N LEU A 10 -37.46 8.99 -12.40
CA LEU A 10 -36.98 7.66 -12.00
C LEU A 10 -37.74 6.59 -12.80
N MET A 11 -37.11 5.98 -13.81
CA MET A 11 -37.66 4.80 -14.48
C MET A 11 -37.14 3.52 -13.81
N LEU A 12 -38.04 2.80 -13.15
CA LEU A 12 -37.85 1.45 -12.65
C LEU A 12 -38.12 0.46 -13.79
N CYS A 13 -37.06 -0.19 -14.30
CA CYS A 13 -37.19 -1.35 -15.16
C CYS A 13 -36.73 -2.59 -14.38
N THR A 14 -37.69 -3.33 -13.83
CA THR A 14 -37.50 -4.68 -13.30
C THR A 14 -37.64 -5.68 -14.44
N SER A 15 -36.58 -6.42 -14.77
CA SER A 15 -36.67 -7.62 -15.60
C SER A 15 -36.11 -8.81 -14.83
N ASN A 16 -37.02 -9.72 -14.46
CA ASN A 16 -36.72 -11.04 -13.93
C ASN A 16 -35.92 -11.83 -14.97
N VAL A 17 -34.76 -12.37 -14.60
CA VAL A 17 -34.08 -13.41 -15.38
C VAL A 17 -34.29 -14.74 -14.66
N ILE A 18 -35.00 -15.63 -15.33
CA ILE A 18 -35.29 -17.00 -14.91
C ILE A 18 -34.04 -17.84 -15.23
N ALA A 19 -33.53 -18.56 -14.22
CA ALA A 19 -32.47 -19.55 -14.38
C ALA A 19 -33.03 -20.79 -15.10
N ALA A 20 -32.34 -21.26 -16.14
CA ALA A 20 -32.61 -22.57 -16.76
C ALA A 20 -31.53 -23.56 -16.34
N ASP A 21 -31.95 -24.57 -15.58
CA ASP A 21 -31.22 -25.79 -15.23
C ASP A 21 -31.10 -26.67 -16.49
N ASP A 22 -29.89 -26.85 -17.02
CA ASP A 22 -29.64 -27.87 -18.05
C ASP A 22 -28.90 -29.06 -17.42
N LYS A 23 -29.71 -29.97 -16.85
CA LYS A 23 -29.30 -31.33 -16.53
C LYS A 23 -29.29 -32.15 -17.83
N LYS A 24 -28.11 -32.39 -18.40
CA LYS A 24 -27.89 -33.57 -19.24
C LYS A 24 -26.70 -34.38 -18.74
N ALA A 25 -27.05 -35.41 -17.98
CA ALA A 25 -26.18 -36.53 -17.67
C ALA A 25 -25.95 -37.38 -18.92
N THR A 26 -24.69 -37.60 -19.28
CA THR A 26 -24.28 -38.70 -20.16
C THR A 26 -23.38 -39.62 -19.35
N LYS A 27 -23.83 -40.86 -19.17
CA LYS A 27 -23.13 -41.93 -18.46
C LYS A 27 -22.06 -42.59 -19.35
N ASN A 28 -20.98 -42.98 -18.66
CA ASN A 28 -20.04 -44.08 -18.93
C ASN A 28 -18.97 -43.90 -20.02
N GLN A 29 -17.71 -43.83 -19.57
CA GLN A 29 -16.80 -44.96 -19.72
C GLN A 29 -15.74 -44.95 -18.62
N VAL A 30 -15.65 -46.09 -17.92
CA VAL A 30 -14.63 -46.41 -16.94
C VAL A 30 -13.33 -46.67 -17.68
N SER A 31 -12.33 -45.81 -17.48
CA SER A 31 -10.94 -46.14 -17.70
C SER A 31 -10.27 -46.15 -16.34
N ASN A 32 -9.88 -47.34 -15.88
CA ASN A 32 -8.99 -47.54 -14.74
C ASN A 32 -7.66 -46.81 -15.02
N VAL A 33 -7.54 -45.58 -14.54
CA VAL A 33 -6.24 -44.92 -14.38
C VAL A 33 -5.86 -45.09 -12.92
N PRO A 34 -4.71 -45.71 -12.60
CA PRO A 34 -4.27 -45.83 -11.21
C PRO A 34 -4.16 -44.43 -10.61
N VAL A 35 -4.85 -44.21 -9.49
CA VAL A 35 -4.72 -43.00 -8.66
C VAL A 35 -3.29 -42.99 -8.12
N GLN A 36 -2.41 -42.32 -8.85
CA GLN A 36 -1.15 -41.83 -8.31
C GLN A 36 -1.55 -40.78 -7.28
N VAL A 37 -1.51 -41.16 -6.00
CA VAL A 37 -1.56 -40.21 -4.89
C VAL A 37 -0.27 -39.40 -4.98
N SER A 38 -0.29 -38.37 -5.82
CA SER A 38 0.75 -37.36 -5.85
C SER A 38 0.69 -36.66 -4.50
N ASN A 39 1.71 -36.88 -3.69
CA ASN A 39 1.99 -36.09 -2.50
C ASN A 39 2.34 -34.66 -2.97
N THR A 40 1.34 -33.91 -3.44
CA THR A 40 1.51 -32.54 -3.91
C THR A 40 1.73 -31.65 -2.70
N ASN A 41 2.98 -31.29 -2.46
CA ASN A 41 3.33 -30.21 -1.56
C ASN A 41 2.53 -28.96 -1.97
N SER A 42 1.54 -28.55 -1.18
CA SER A 42 0.79 -27.33 -1.43
C SER A 42 1.64 -26.14 -0.98
N PHE A 43 2.29 -25.46 -1.91
CA PHE A 43 2.90 -24.16 -1.65
C PHE A 43 1.89 -23.04 -1.95
N ARG A 44 1.91 -21.97 -1.13
CA ARG A 44 1.15 -20.75 -1.41
C ARG A 44 2.14 -19.63 -1.71
N VAL A 45 2.09 -19.10 -2.92
CA VAL A 45 2.82 -17.88 -3.28
C VAL A 45 1.98 -16.70 -2.85
N THR A 46 2.53 -15.83 -2.01
CA THR A 46 1.90 -14.55 -1.64
C THR A 46 2.79 -13.42 -2.11
N THR A 47 2.20 -12.40 -2.73
CA THR A 47 2.88 -11.17 -3.09
C THR A 47 2.77 -10.17 -1.94
N ARG A 48 3.79 -9.33 -1.78
CA ARG A 48 3.82 -8.25 -0.79
C ARG A 48 4.05 -6.92 -1.52
N PRO A 49 3.54 -5.79 -1.00
CA PRO A 49 3.91 -4.49 -1.53
C PRO A 49 5.45 -4.33 -1.53
N GLU A 50 6.00 -3.81 -2.62
CA GLU A 50 7.45 -3.65 -2.81
C GLU A 50 8.11 -2.74 -1.75
N ILE A 51 7.33 -1.86 -1.12
CA ILE A 51 7.79 -0.94 -0.08
C ILE A 51 7.96 -1.62 1.29
N VAL A 52 7.40 -2.82 1.50
CA VAL A 52 7.55 -3.57 2.76
C VAL A 52 9.03 -3.73 3.10
N GLY A 53 9.36 -3.54 4.39
CA GLY A 53 10.72 -3.66 4.90
C GLY A 53 11.08 -2.53 5.86
N LEU A 54 12.31 -2.60 6.38
CA LEU A 54 12.90 -1.54 7.20
C LEU A 54 13.73 -0.61 6.32
N TRP A 55 13.48 0.68 6.44
CA TRP A 55 14.16 1.73 5.68
C TRP A 55 14.75 2.76 6.63
N GLY A 56 15.95 3.25 6.31
CA GLY A 56 16.58 4.35 7.02
C GLY A 56 16.63 5.60 6.15
N MET A 57 16.12 6.71 6.66
CA MET A 57 16.19 8.05 6.09
C MET A 57 17.28 8.85 6.77
N GLU A 58 18.24 9.37 6.01
CA GLU A 58 19.21 10.32 6.54
C GLU A 58 18.56 11.71 6.62
N ILE A 59 18.61 12.34 7.81
CA ILE A 59 18.07 13.68 7.99
C ILE A 59 18.98 14.72 7.31
N PRO A 60 18.44 15.57 6.41
CA PRO A 60 19.19 16.69 5.86
C PRO A 60 19.78 17.54 6.98
N ASN A 61 21.06 17.92 6.87
CA ASN A 61 21.79 18.72 7.86
C ASN A 61 22.08 18.04 9.23
N ASN A 62 21.58 16.82 9.49
CA ASN A 62 21.94 16.02 10.67
C ASN A 62 22.14 14.54 10.33
N ARG A 63 23.23 14.24 9.60
CA ARG A 63 23.58 12.87 9.18
C ARG A 63 23.94 11.90 10.32
N LYS A 64 23.90 12.35 11.59
CA LYS A 64 24.18 11.49 12.76
C LYS A 64 22.92 10.78 13.25
N CYS A 65 21.73 11.26 12.87
CA CYS A 65 20.46 10.66 13.22
C CYS A 65 19.83 10.06 11.95
N ILE A 66 19.37 8.82 12.06
CA ILE A 66 18.64 8.13 10.99
C ILE A 66 17.22 7.95 11.50
N GLU A 67 16.26 8.39 10.69
CA GLU A 67 14.86 8.11 10.93
C GLU A 67 14.50 6.78 10.25
N TYR A 68 13.87 5.89 11.00
CA TYR A 68 13.56 4.55 10.52
C TYR A 68 12.08 4.39 10.22
N TYR A 69 11.77 3.81 9.07
CA TYR A 69 10.43 3.44 8.65
C TYR A 69 10.35 1.93 8.50
N ASN A 70 9.50 1.28 9.30
CA ASN A 70 9.24 -0.15 9.22
C ASN A 70 7.85 -0.39 8.63
N PHE A 71 7.79 -0.55 7.30
CA PHE A 71 6.55 -0.86 6.59
C PHE A 71 6.27 -2.36 6.68
N LYS A 72 5.25 -2.74 7.45
CA LYS A 72 4.87 -4.14 7.63
C LYS A 72 3.95 -4.60 6.50
N SER A 73 3.90 -5.90 6.25
CA SER A 73 3.08 -6.48 5.17
C SER A 73 1.56 -6.39 5.40
N ASN A 74 1.12 -6.03 6.60
CA ASN A 74 -0.28 -5.88 7.00
C ASN A 74 -0.74 -4.42 7.01
N ASN A 75 -0.07 -3.54 6.25
CA ASN A 75 -0.36 -2.10 6.17
C ASN A 75 -0.08 -1.30 7.45
N ASP A 76 0.54 -1.88 8.48
CA ASP A 76 1.04 -1.12 9.62
C ASP A 76 2.41 -0.48 9.31
N VAL A 77 2.67 0.68 9.89
CA VAL A 77 4.00 1.30 9.90
C VAL A 77 4.41 1.64 11.32
N VAL A 78 5.71 1.48 11.61
CA VAL A 78 6.35 2.04 12.81
C VAL A 78 7.46 2.97 12.35
N ILE A 79 7.45 4.19 12.85
CA ILE A 79 8.44 5.23 12.52
C ILE A 79 9.21 5.56 13.79
N LYS A 80 10.53 5.70 13.68
CA LYS A 80 11.39 6.10 14.80
C LYS A 80 12.33 7.21 14.36
N SER A 81 12.25 8.37 15.02
CA SER A 81 13.09 9.54 14.80
C SER A 81 13.66 10.00 16.14
N GLY A 82 14.96 9.83 16.38
CA GLY A 82 15.54 10.15 17.70
C GLY A 82 14.88 9.38 18.85
N SER A 83 14.34 10.12 19.84
CA SER A 83 13.56 9.56 20.96
C SER A 83 12.09 9.36 20.63
N GLU A 84 11.59 10.04 19.59
CA GLU A 84 10.24 9.88 19.06
C GLU A 84 10.08 8.52 18.38
N TRP A 85 8.94 7.89 18.63
CA TRP A 85 8.43 6.79 17.83
C TRP A 85 6.93 6.90 17.70
N SER A 86 6.46 6.61 16.49
CA SER A 86 5.06 6.62 16.16
C SER A 86 4.67 5.29 15.50
N SER A 87 3.39 4.98 15.60
CA SER A 87 2.80 3.84 14.89
C SER A 87 1.59 4.30 14.11
N GLY A 88 1.36 3.68 12.97
CA GLY A 88 0.36 4.11 12.03
C GLY A 88 -0.06 3.03 11.06
N ILE A 89 -0.84 3.44 10.09
CA ILE A 89 -1.18 2.63 8.92
C ILE A 89 -0.69 3.32 7.66
N TYR A 90 -0.49 2.55 6.60
CA TYR A 90 -0.13 3.08 5.30
C TYR A 90 -0.91 2.42 4.17
N ASP A 91 -1.14 3.19 3.11
CA ASP A 91 -1.60 2.69 1.82
C ASP A 91 -0.52 2.99 0.77
N TYR A 92 -0.04 1.94 0.11
CA TYR A 92 0.94 2.05 -0.96
C TYR A 92 0.28 1.67 -2.26
N GLN A 93 0.28 2.60 -3.21
CA GLN A 93 -0.36 2.47 -4.50
C GLN A 93 0.73 2.40 -5.57
N PRO A 94 1.07 1.20 -6.07
CA PRO A 94 2.03 1.05 -7.16
C PRO A 94 1.57 1.83 -8.40
N ALA A 95 2.52 2.34 -9.18
CA ALA A 95 2.21 2.96 -10.46
C ALA A 95 1.63 1.92 -11.42
N PRO A 96 0.46 2.17 -12.04
CA PRO A 96 -0.09 1.28 -13.07
C PRO A 96 0.83 1.18 -14.30
N ASP A 97 1.50 2.29 -14.62
CA ASP A 97 2.51 2.41 -15.66
C ASP A 97 3.74 3.15 -15.09
N PRO A 98 4.82 2.42 -14.73
CA PRO A 98 6.03 2.99 -14.15
C PRO A 98 6.78 3.96 -15.06
N ASP A 99 6.53 3.94 -16.38
CA ASP A 99 7.16 4.86 -17.33
C ASP A 99 6.48 6.23 -17.36
N VAL A 100 5.26 6.33 -16.82
CA VAL A 100 4.42 7.53 -16.85
C VAL A 100 4.19 8.11 -15.45
N GLN A 101 4.10 7.26 -14.43
CA GLN A 101 3.74 7.64 -13.06
C GLN A 101 4.68 6.99 -12.05
N ILE A 102 4.80 7.61 -10.88
CA ILE A 102 5.48 7.00 -9.73
C ILE A 102 4.46 6.62 -8.65
N PRO A 103 4.75 5.57 -7.86
CA PRO A 103 3.88 5.12 -6.78
C PRO A 103 3.52 6.23 -5.79
N ALA A 104 2.34 6.15 -5.20
CA ALA A 104 1.91 7.00 -4.10
C ALA A 104 1.94 6.23 -2.78
N LEU A 105 2.26 6.92 -1.69
CA LEU A 105 2.26 6.43 -0.33
C LEU A 105 1.46 7.39 0.53
N VAL A 106 0.40 6.91 1.17
CA VAL A 106 -0.34 7.65 2.19
C VAL A 106 -0.04 7.03 3.54
N LEU A 107 0.35 7.85 4.52
CA LEU A 107 0.57 7.46 5.90
C LEU A 107 -0.45 8.14 6.79
N GLN A 108 -0.95 7.41 7.78
CA GLN A 108 -1.70 7.99 8.87
C GLN A 108 -1.09 7.56 10.20
N VAL A 109 -0.67 8.53 11.00
CA VAL A 109 -0.19 8.30 12.36
C VAL A 109 -1.39 7.99 13.27
N LYS A 110 -1.34 6.85 13.96
CA LYS A 110 -2.37 6.40 14.91
C LYS A 110 -2.00 6.66 16.36
N TYR A 111 -0.70 6.66 16.65
CA TYR A 111 -0.15 6.94 17.98
C TYR A 111 1.24 7.55 17.83
N ASP A 112 1.53 8.51 18.69
CA ASP A 112 2.83 9.15 18.87
C ASP A 112 3.19 9.20 20.36
N ASN A 113 4.47 9.01 20.71
CA ASN A 113 4.91 9.11 22.10
C ASN A 113 5.27 10.54 22.55
N ASN A 114 5.17 11.53 21.65
CA ASN A 114 5.42 12.95 21.84
C ASN A 114 6.79 13.24 22.47
N GLU A 115 7.82 12.55 21.98
CA GLU A 115 9.22 12.75 22.37
C GLU A 115 9.95 13.57 21.29
N LYS A 116 11.24 13.88 21.49
CA LYS A 116 12.00 14.63 20.49
C LYS A 116 12.40 13.78 19.28
N ASP A 117 12.14 14.30 18.09
CA ASP A 117 12.55 13.74 16.81
C ASP A 117 14.06 13.91 16.54
N CYS A 118 14.54 13.45 15.37
CA CYS A 118 15.93 13.67 14.96
C CYS A 118 16.33 15.15 14.73
N SER A 119 15.35 16.05 14.54
CA SER A 119 15.58 17.51 14.43
C SER A 119 15.67 18.20 15.80
N GLY A 120 15.28 17.51 16.87
CA GLY A 120 15.18 18.04 18.22
C GLY A 120 13.82 18.71 18.51
N SER A 121 12.90 18.66 17.55
CA SER A 121 11.52 19.13 17.66
C SER A 121 10.70 18.12 18.45
N GLN A 122 9.69 18.59 19.16
CA GLN A 122 8.75 17.75 19.91
C GLN A 122 7.34 18.23 19.59
N ALA A 123 6.58 17.40 18.88
CA ALA A 123 5.21 17.68 18.51
C ALA A 123 4.43 16.36 18.42
N ASP A 124 3.22 16.33 18.97
CA ASP A 124 2.35 15.17 18.83
C ASP A 124 1.75 15.14 17.42
N GLN A 125 2.13 14.12 16.64
CA GLN A 125 1.67 13.91 15.26
C GLN A 125 0.46 12.97 15.18
N THR A 126 -0.18 12.62 16.31
CA THR A 126 -1.33 11.71 16.33
C THR A 126 -2.47 12.22 15.43
N GLY A 127 -2.89 11.38 14.48
CA GLY A 127 -3.93 11.70 13.52
C GLY A 127 -3.45 12.41 12.26
N GLU A 128 -2.17 12.79 12.17
CA GLU A 128 -1.56 13.36 10.97
C GLU A 128 -1.69 12.39 9.79
N ILE A 129 -2.02 12.95 8.61
CA ILE A 129 -2.06 12.23 7.35
C ILE A 129 -1.06 12.87 6.40
N SER A 130 -0.14 12.07 5.90
CA SER A 130 0.92 12.51 4.99
C SER A 130 0.86 11.72 3.70
N GLN A 131 0.99 12.40 2.56
CA GLN A 131 1.09 11.79 1.24
C GLN A 131 2.44 12.07 0.62
N TYR A 132 3.10 11.02 0.15
CA TYR A 132 4.35 11.09 -0.58
C TYR A 132 4.23 10.37 -1.92
N PHE A 133 5.07 10.75 -2.86
CA PHE A 133 5.31 9.98 -4.07
C PHE A 133 6.67 9.31 -3.99
N VAL A 134 6.72 8.02 -4.32
CA VAL A 134 7.88 7.16 -4.07
C VAL A 134 8.64 6.94 -5.36
N LYS A 135 9.76 7.65 -5.54
CA LYS A 135 10.65 7.44 -6.68
C LYS A 135 11.69 6.38 -6.37
N TRP A 136 11.59 5.23 -7.03
CA TRP A 136 12.59 4.17 -6.96
C TRP A 136 13.86 4.56 -7.73
N ALA A 137 15.00 4.56 -7.05
CA ALA A 137 16.32 4.71 -7.69
C ALA A 137 17.02 3.35 -7.88
N SER A 138 16.71 2.39 -7.00
CA SER A 138 17.12 0.98 -7.09
C SER A 138 16.24 0.14 -6.16
N PRO A 139 16.30 -1.21 -6.19
CA PRO A 139 15.53 -2.06 -5.25
C PRO A 139 15.78 -1.79 -3.76
N SER A 140 16.88 -1.11 -3.42
CA SER A 140 17.28 -0.77 -2.05
C SER A 140 17.28 0.73 -1.76
N THR A 141 16.82 1.57 -2.70
CA THR A 141 16.86 3.03 -2.56
C THR A 141 15.61 3.66 -3.14
N ILE A 142 14.91 4.41 -2.30
CA ILE A 142 13.74 5.20 -2.68
C ILE A 142 13.95 6.67 -2.30
N ASN A 143 13.23 7.56 -2.98
CA ASN A 143 13.12 8.95 -2.57
C ASN A 143 11.66 9.29 -2.34
N PHE A 144 11.38 10.03 -1.27
CA PHE A 144 10.08 10.67 -1.09
C PHE A 144 10.06 12.02 -1.79
N CYS A 145 9.02 12.20 -2.59
CA CYS A 145 8.80 13.39 -3.40
C CYS A 145 7.45 14.02 -3.07
N SER A 146 7.36 15.35 -3.20
CA SER A 146 6.15 16.13 -2.89
C SER A 146 5.11 16.11 -4.02
N ASN A 147 5.48 15.61 -5.20
CA ASN A 147 4.61 15.55 -6.37
C ASN A 147 4.84 14.30 -7.22
N GLU A 148 3.82 13.95 -8.00
CA GLU A 148 3.75 12.79 -8.89
C GLU A 148 4.75 12.83 -10.05
N LYS A 149 5.34 14.00 -10.35
CA LYS A 149 6.35 14.16 -11.41
C LYS A 149 7.77 13.96 -10.91
N ALA A 150 7.92 13.76 -9.59
CA ALA A 150 9.22 13.60 -8.92
C ALA A 150 10.19 14.79 -9.14
N GLU A 151 9.65 15.98 -9.36
CA GLU A 151 10.45 17.20 -9.60
C GLU A 151 11.09 17.71 -8.30
N GLN A 152 10.50 17.38 -7.15
CA GLN A 152 10.93 17.82 -5.82
C GLN A 152 10.92 16.63 -4.87
N CYS A 153 12.11 16.08 -4.61
CA CYS A 153 12.31 15.00 -3.65
C CYS A 153 13.14 15.50 -2.47
N PHE A 154 12.63 15.30 -1.26
CA PHE A 154 13.17 15.92 -0.04
C PHE A 154 13.85 14.92 0.89
N ALA A 155 13.64 13.63 0.67
CA ALA A 155 14.21 12.56 1.48
C ALA A 155 14.66 11.38 0.62
N THR A 156 15.78 10.78 1.02
CA THR A 156 16.30 9.53 0.45
C THR A 156 16.31 8.48 1.54
N LEU A 157 15.69 7.32 1.25
CA LEU A 157 15.63 6.19 2.15
C LEU A 157 16.41 5.01 1.57
N ARG A 158 17.18 4.34 2.42
CA ARG A 158 17.94 3.13 2.08
C ARG A 158 17.35 1.94 2.81
N ARG A 159 17.15 0.84 2.08
CA ARG A 159 16.62 -0.40 2.65
C ARG A 159 17.66 -1.05 3.55
N ILE A 160 17.22 -1.45 4.76
CA ILE A 160 18.03 -2.13 5.77
C ILE A 160 17.60 -3.60 5.87
N LEU A 161 16.29 -3.86 5.90
CA LEU A 161 15.72 -5.22 5.90
C LEU A 161 14.61 -5.34 4.84
N PRO A 162 14.47 -6.52 4.19
CA PRO A 162 13.35 -6.83 3.31
C PRO A 162 12.05 -7.09 4.07
#